data_AF-A0A915PBI6-F1
#
_entry.id   AF-A0A915PBI6-F1
#
_cell.length_a   1.000
_cell.length_b   1.000
_cell.length_c   1.000
_cell.angle_alpha   90.00
_cell.angle_beta   90.00
_cell.angle_gamma   90.00
#
_symmetry.space_group_name_H-M   'P 1'
#
loop_
_entity.id
_entity.type
_entity.pdbx_description
1 polymer ?
#
loop_
_entity_poly.entity_id
_entity_poly.type
_entity_poly.pdbx_seq_one_letter_code
_entity_poly.pdbx_strand_id
1 'polypeptide(L)'
;MGRYSKIKGSLLHIYYLLYFIFVILIFTYSISNAENEFKSKRRRRTFEDIGIPECKSNFDCVVGGVCIKDRAGLGRCYCSSSCSYSLFFYFYFDVPVQCVEHNPYSCVSRGESSQLPRNEMRNPFCFHRRCICPPEFNNTNMVTKTTSNSKMKLLMKCDKRQLNAVISASPSESIYKGTSAQLSCCVNVDPRGFIPAEGVYFVQNGTRRREPTDNPYDKFSSDIDTLFAVPTCWVLNIETTQLSDAGVYQCIVQPANTRYRTVNITMEFFVKTPRMIQNIKIFPNETFATISWDSQDEQAFVIDMELMKRSDRRVRTGWKTNVKSPVTFSQLSPGTPYTLFIRVAEPQNEFSFTIQISTADGLPDPPVLEEIRLVNVGDENNANIMNKFCEVEWKPPKTSKGQITRYYVQISGRMRHIVSETNLRMDHYPQGKDGCSNYEQDSEHFINPDRSKTNNFYACKYGPLKV
;
A
#
# COMPACT_ATOMS: atom_id res chain seq x y z
N MET A 1 91.65 -15.11 -30.84
CA MET A 1 90.18 -14.98 -31.03
C MET A 1 89.58 -16.37 -31.22
N GLY A 2 88.51 -16.70 -30.49
CA GLY A 2 87.71 -17.90 -30.77
C GLY A 2 87.85 -19.07 -29.79
N ARG A 3 87.42 -18.90 -28.53
CA ARG A 3 87.01 -20.02 -27.65
C ARG A 3 86.15 -19.60 -26.43
N TYR A 4 85.48 -18.44 -26.50
CA TYR A 4 84.66 -17.90 -25.40
C TYR A 4 83.16 -17.75 -25.76
N SER A 5 82.69 -18.46 -26.79
CA SER A 5 81.32 -18.31 -27.32
C SER A 5 80.55 -19.63 -27.52
N LYS A 6 80.88 -20.69 -26.77
CA LYS A 6 80.09 -21.94 -26.76
C LYS A 6 79.47 -22.30 -25.40
N ILE A 7 79.87 -21.63 -24.32
CA ILE A 7 79.45 -22.02 -22.96
C ILE A 7 78.14 -21.31 -22.53
N LYS A 8 77.83 -20.12 -23.06
CA LYS A 8 76.62 -19.37 -22.68
C LYS A 8 75.31 -19.92 -23.25
N GLY A 9 75.33 -20.59 -24.42
CA GLY A 9 74.14 -21.21 -25.00
C GLY A 9 73.71 -22.50 -24.29
N SER A 10 74.67 -23.26 -23.76
CA SER A 10 74.42 -24.54 -23.08
C SER A 10 73.80 -24.34 -21.69
N LEU A 11 74.27 -23.33 -20.93
CA LEU A 11 73.72 -23.01 -19.61
C LEU A 11 72.27 -22.50 -19.67
N LEU A 12 71.92 -21.74 -20.71
CA LEU A 12 70.55 -21.26 -20.90
C LEU A 12 69.60 -22.42 -21.25
N HIS A 13 70.03 -23.36 -22.08
CA HIS A 13 69.24 -24.56 -22.39
C HIS A 13 69.03 -25.46 -21.18
N ILE A 14 70.07 -25.66 -20.35
CA ILE A 14 69.95 -26.44 -19.10
C ILE A 14 68.98 -25.76 -18.13
N TYR A 15 69.02 -24.43 -18.02
CA TYR A 15 68.10 -23.68 -17.17
C TYR A 15 66.64 -23.82 -17.62
N TYR A 16 66.36 -23.71 -18.93
CA TYR A 16 65.00 -23.93 -19.45
C TYR A 16 64.53 -25.38 -19.28
N LEU A 17 65.42 -26.35 -19.41
CA LEU A 17 65.08 -27.77 -19.28
C LEU A 17 64.78 -28.12 -17.81
N LEU A 18 65.55 -27.58 -16.86
CA LEU A 18 65.26 -27.70 -15.43
C LEU A 18 63.97 -26.99 -15.03
N TYR A 19 63.71 -25.80 -15.58
CA TYR A 19 62.45 -25.09 -15.36
C TYR A 19 61.25 -25.89 -15.89
N PHE A 20 61.37 -26.48 -17.08
CA PHE A 20 60.30 -27.28 -17.67
C PHE A 20 60.02 -28.55 -16.85
N ILE A 21 61.05 -29.23 -16.36
CA ILE A 21 60.92 -30.38 -15.46
C ILE A 21 60.25 -29.97 -14.14
N PHE A 22 60.62 -28.81 -13.59
CA PHE A 22 60.02 -28.30 -12.35
C PHE A 22 58.53 -27.97 -12.54
N VAL A 23 58.14 -27.38 -13.66
CA VAL A 23 56.73 -27.12 -13.99
C VAL A 23 55.96 -28.42 -14.18
N ILE A 24 56.53 -29.43 -14.85
CA ILE A 24 55.90 -30.75 -15.00
C ILE A 24 55.71 -31.41 -13.63
N LEU A 25 56.70 -31.36 -12.74
CA LEU A 25 56.61 -31.94 -11.39
C LEU A 25 55.54 -31.24 -10.53
N ILE A 26 55.39 -29.92 -10.65
CA ILE A 26 54.30 -29.19 -9.98
C ILE A 26 52.95 -29.60 -10.54
N PHE A 27 52.83 -29.76 -11.86
CA PHE A 27 51.58 -30.18 -12.50
C PHE A 27 51.19 -31.62 -12.14
N THR A 28 52.14 -32.55 -12.13
CA THR A 28 51.87 -33.96 -11.76
C THR A 28 51.57 -34.10 -10.26
N TYR A 29 52.24 -33.33 -9.41
CA TYR A 29 51.90 -33.25 -7.98
C TYR A 29 50.49 -32.68 -7.76
N SER A 30 50.12 -31.65 -8.50
CA SER A 30 48.77 -31.04 -8.43
C SER A 30 47.68 -31.99 -8.94
N ILE A 31 47.95 -32.77 -10.00
CA ILE A 31 47.01 -33.77 -10.52
C ILE A 31 46.87 -34.95 -9.54
N SER A 32 47.96 -35.41 -8.92
CA SER A 32 47.92 -36.48 -7.91
C SER A 32 47.17 -36.04 -6.64
N ASN A 33 47.35 -34.79 -6.20
CA ASN A 33 46.56 -34.23 -5.11
C ASN A 33 45.08 -34.04 -5.49
N ALA A 34 44.79 -33.63 -6.73
CA ALA A 34 43.42 -33.53 -7.22
C ALA A 34 42.73 -34.90 -7.29
N GLU A 35 43.42 -35.97 -7.71
CA GLU A 35 42.90 -37.34 -7.69
C GLU A 35 42.71 -37.88 -6.26
N ASN A 36 43.60 -37.53 -5.33
CA ASN A 36 43.46 -37.91 -3.92
C ASN A 36 42.34 -37.13 -3.21
N GLU A 37 42.12 -35.85 -3.55
CA GLU A 37 40.94 -35.10 -3.13
C GLU A 37 39.64 -35.64 -3.76
N PHE A 38 39.69 -36.09 -5.02
CA PHE A 38 38.53 -36.68 -5.70
C PHE A 38 38.16 -38.06 -5.13
N LYS A 39 39.15 -38.87 -4.72
CA LYS A 39 38.93 -40.15 -4.03
C LYS A 39 38.52 -39.96 -2.56
N SER A 40 39.03 -38.93 -1.88
CA SER A 40 38.62 -38.56 -0.51
C SER A 40 37.18 -38.01 -0.44
N LYS A 41 36.75 -37.23 -1.45
CA LYS A 41 35.35 -36.74 -1.57
C LYS A 41 34.31 -37.81 -1.93
N ARG A 42 34.73 -39.05 -2.19
CA ARG A 42 33.85 -40.20 -2.43
C ARG A 42 33.67 -41.11 -1.21
N ARG A 43 33.86 -40.59 0.01
CA ARG A 43 33.19 -41.17 1.18
C ARG A 43 31.68 -40.95 0.99
N ARG A 44 30.94 -42.03 0.73
CA ARG A 44 29.46 -42.03 0.75
C ARG A 44 29.02 -41.37 2.06
N ARG A 45 28.31 -40.23 1.98
CA ARG A 45 27.61 -39.69 3.15
C ARG A 45 26.62 -40.75 3.60
N THR A 46 26.74 -41.22 4.84
CA THR A 46 25.73 -42.10 5.41
C THR A 46 24.49 -41.26 5.72
N PHE A 47 23.31 -41.87 5.75
CA PHE A 47 22.05 -41.13 5.94
C PHE A 47 21.93 -40.46 7.32
N GLU A 48 22.76 -40.87 8.28
CA GLU A 48 23.00 -40.18 9.55
C GLU A 48 23.59 -38.78 9.33
N ASP A 49 24.39 -38.57 8.28
CA ASP A 49 24.95 -37.26 7.89
C ASP A 49 23.88 -36.30 7.31
N ILE A 50 22.68 -36.80 6.98
CA ILE A 50 21.57 -36.03 6.39
C ILE A 50 20.49 -35.66 7.44
N GLY A 51 20.64 -36.12 8.69
CA GLY A 51 19.80 -35.70 9.82
C GLY A 51 18.37 -36.26 9.81
N ILE A 52 18.16 -37.44 9.21
CA ILE A 52 16.82 -38.07 9.14
C ILE A 52 16.66 -39.09 10.26
N PRO A 53 15.59 -39.00 11.08
CA PRO A 53 15.34 -39.94 12.14
C PRO A 53 15.02 -41.34 11.60
N GLU A 54 15.58 -42.38 12.23
CA GLU A 54 15.18 -43.76 11.99
C GLU A 54 13.81 -44.04 12.62
N CYS A 55 12.85 -44.55 11.87
CA CYS A 55 11.57 -45.00 12.42
C CYS A 55 11.69 -46.43 12.97
N LYS A 56 11.11 -46.65 14.15
CA LYS A 56 11.03 -47.97 14.78
C LYS A 56 9.67 -48.64 14.47
N SER A 57 8.65 -47.82 14.21
CA SER A 57 7.30 -48.28 13.93
C SER A 57 6.53 -47.29 13.06
N ASN A 58 5.37 -47.70 12.54
CA ASN A 58 4.47 -46.82 11.80
C ASN A 58 3.97 -45.64 12.66
N PHE A 59 4.03 -45.72 13.99
CA PHE A 59 3.62 -44.61 14.87
C PHE A 59 4.51 -43.37 14.74
N ASP A 60 5.77 -43.56 14.35
CA ASP A 60 6.72 -42.46 14.12
C ASP A 60 6.36 -41.65 12.86
N CYS A 61 5.59 -42.25 11.95
CA CYS A 61 5.18 -41.65 10.69
C CYS A 61 3.85 -40.88 10.83
N VAL A 62 3.63 -39.94 9.92
CA VAL A 62 2.36 -39.21 9.76
C VAL A 62 1.20 -40.16 9.44
N VAL A 63 -0.04 -39.69 9.52
CA VAL A 63 -1.22 -40.50 9.21
C VAL A 63 -1.14 -41.05 7.78
N GLY A 64 -1.41 -42.34 7.63
CA GLY A 64 -1.25 -43.07 6.35
C GLY A 64 0.21 -43.36 5.96
N GLY A 65 1.18 -42.96 6.79
CA GLY A 65 2.58 -43.23 6.58
C GLY A 65 3.03 -44.60 7.10
N VAL A 66 4.08 -45.16 6.48
CA VAL A 66 4.60 -46.50 6.79
C VAL A 66 6.09 -46.46 7.03
N CYS A 67 6.52 -47.14 8.09
CA CYS A 67 7.92 -47.32 8.41
C CYS A 67 8.48 -48.52 7.65
N ILE A 68 9.45 -48.28 6.76
CA ILE A 68 10.03 -49.29 5.90
C ILE A 68 11.51 -49.37 6.16
N LYS A 69 11.97 -50.59 6.44
CA LYS A 69 13.40 -50.88 6.57
C LYS A 69 14.06 -50.93 5.21
N ASP A 70 15.12 -50.14 5.05
CA ASP A 70 15.99 -50.21 3.88
C ASP A 70 16.84 -51.49 3.90
N ARG A 71 17.74 -51.66 2.91
CA ARG A 71 18.61 -52.85 2.83
C ARG A 71 19.63 -52.93 3.97
N ALA A 72 19.92 -51.81 4.63
CA ALA A 72 20.77 -51.75 5.81
C ALA A 72 19.99 -52.02 7.11
N GLY A 73 18.66 -52.23 7.02
CA GLY A 73 17.79 -52.49 8.16
C GLY A 73 17.25 -51.24 8.84
N LEU A 74 17.61 -50.04 8.35
CA LEU A 74 17.20 -48.75 8.92
C LEU A 74 15.78 -48.39 8.47
N GLY A 75 14.88 -48.15 9.43
CA GLY A 75 13.50 -47.76 9.16
C GLY A 75 13.36 -46.32 8.69
N ARG A 76 12.56 -46.07 7.64
CA ARG A 76 12.18 -44.72 7.18
C ARG A 76 10.69 -44.59 6.90
N CYS A 77 10.14 -43.40 7.20
CA CYS A 77 8.75 -43.10 6.95
C CYS A 77 8.48 -42.72 5.49
N TYR A 78 7.57 -43.45 4.85
CA TYR A 78 7.01 -43.17 3.54
C TYR A 78 5.58 -42.66 3.69
N CYS A 79 5.13 -41.73 2.84
CA CYS A 79 3.77 -41.18 2.90
C CYS A 79 3.29 -40.68 1.53
N SER A 80 1.98 -40.46 1.39
CA SER A 80 1.40 -39.98 0.13
C SER A 80 1.74 -38.51 -0.15
N SER A 81 1.87 -37.67 0.89
CA SER A 81 2.16 -36.25 0.73
C SER A 81 3.56 -35.95 0.17
N SER A 82 4.50 -36.91 0.21
CA SER A 82 5.80 -36.78 -0.46
C SER A 82 5.77 -37.20 -1.93
N CYS A 83 4.64 -37.71 -2.45
CA CYS A 83 4.54 -38.07 -3.86
C CYS A 83 4.35 -36.86 -4.78
N SER A 84 3.82 -35.74 -4.29
CA SER A 84 3.60 -34.54 -5.10
C SER A 84 4.88 -33.84 -5.58
N TYR A 85 6.05 -34.24 -5.09
CA TYR A 85 7.28 -33.46 -5.23
C TYR A 85 8.53 -34.28 -5.51
N SER A 86 8.41 -35.58 -5.78
CA SER A 86 9.55 -36.48 -6.07
C SER A 86 10.28 -36.09 -7.36
N LEU A 87 11.02 -34.99 -7.32
CA LEU A 87 11.98 -34.49 -8.28
C LEU A 87 13.29 -35.23 -8.05
N PHE A 88 13.30 -36.52 -8.37
CA PHE A 88 14.58 -37.19 -8.59
C PHE A 88 15.04 -36.83 -10.01
N PHE A 89 16.22 -36.21 -10.07
CA PHE A 89 16.97 -35.77 -11.24
C PHE A 89 16.59 -36.55 -12.53
N TYR A 90 16.06 -35.80 -13.50
CA TYR A 90 15.80 -36.15 -14.91
C TYR A 90 14.49 -36.83 -15.34
N PHE A 91 13.56 -37.23 -14.45
CA PHE A 91 12.26 -37.74 -14.90
C PHE A 91 11.11 -37.27 -13.99
N TYR A 92 10.18 -36.49 -14.54
CA TYR A 92 8.88 -36.21 -13.90
C TYR A 92 8.07 -37.50 -13.89
N PHE A 93 7.90 -38.14 -12.73
CA PHE A 93 6.95 -39.24 -12.58
C PHE A 93 5.71 -38.72 -11.87
N ASP A 94 4.59 -38.62 -12.59
CA ASP A 94 3.26 -38.41 -11.99
C ASP A 94 2.83 -39.70 -11.27
N VAL A 95 3.21 -39.82 -10.00
CA VAL A 95 2.72 -40.90 -9.14
C VAL A 95 1.24 -40.61 -8.84
N PRO A 96 0.29 -41.51 -9.14
CA PRO A 96 -1.12 -41.34 -8.82
C PRO A 96 -1.38 -41.49 -7.32
N VAL A 97 -2.43 -40.84 -6.78
CA VAL A 97 -2.79 -40.95 -5.34
C VAL A 97 -3.16 -42.38 -4.98
N GLN A 98 -3.89 -43.03 -5.88
CA GLN A 98 -4.38 -44.39 -5.73
C GLN A 98 -3.52 -45.37 -6.52
N CYS A 99 -3.47 -46.60 -6.04
CA CYS A 99 -2.75 -47.66 -6.73
C CYS A 99 -3.42 -48.02 -8.05
N VAL A 100 -2.64 -48.55 -8.98
CA VAL A 100 -3.13 -48.91 -10.31
C VAL A 100 -4.18 -50.02 -10.19
N GLU A 101 -5.37 -49.81 -10.78
CA GLU A 101 -6.49 -50.76 -10.70
C GLU A 101 -6.11 -52.19 -11.15
N HIS A 102 -5.26 -52.30 -12.17
CA HIS A 102 -4.80 -53.57 -12.73
C HIS A 102 -3.55 -54.15 -12.05
N ASN A 103 -2.93 -53.43 -11.11
CA ASN A 103 -1.84 -53.94 -10.28
C ASN A 103 -1.92 -53.29 -8.89
N PRO A 104 -2.63 -53.91 -7.94
CA PRO A 104 -2.91 -53.33 -6.62
C PRO A 104 -1.67 -53.25 -5.72
N TYR A 105 -0.49 -53.61 -6.22
CA TYR A 105 0.80 -53.49 -5.53
C TYR A 105 1.70 -52.42 -6.16
N SER A 106 1.29 -51.80 -7.26
CA SER A 106 2.10 -50.83 -8.01
C SER A 106 1.51 -49.43 -7.99
N CYS A 107 2.42 -48.46 -7.91
CA CYS A 107 2.16 -47.04 -8.05
C CYS A 107 2.68 -46.47 -9.37
N VAL A 108 3.11 -47.36 -10.27
CA VAL A 108 3.63 -47.02 -11.60
C VAL A 108 2.82 -47.81 -12.62
N SER A 109 2.26 -47.11 -13.61
CA SER A 109 1.57 -47.72 -14.74
C SER A 109 2.57 -48.50 -15.61
N ARG A 110 2.17 -49.71 -16.02
CA ARG A 110 3.01 -50.68 -16.73
C ARG A 110 3.52 -50.09 -18.06
N GLY A 111 4.78 -49.67 -18.10
CA GLY A 111 5.42 -49.16 -19.33
C GLY A 111 6.80 -48.53 -19.13
N GLU A 112 7.03 -47.83 -18.02
CA GLU A 112 8.30 -47.15 -17.76
C GLU A 112 9.08 -47.83 -16.63
N SER A 113 9.78 -48.91 -16.98
CA SER A 113 10.84 -49.45 -16.13
C SER A 113 12.05 -48.51 -16.16
N SER A 114 11.98 -47.37 -15.48
CA SER A 114 13.17 -46.57 -15.20
C SER A 114 13.89 -47.20 -14.01
N GLN A 115 14.97 -47.92 -14.31
CA GLN A 115 15.93 -48.40 -13.33
C GLN A 115 16.58 -47.18 -12.66
N LEU A 116 15.97 -46.68 -11.58
CA LEU A 116 16.68 -45.82 -10.63
C LEU A 116 17.87 -46.62 -10.08
N PRO A 117 19.05 -45.98 -9.89
CA PRO A 117 20.25 -46.68 -9.43
C PRO A 117 19.94 -47.46 -8.16
N ARG A 118 20.13 -48.79 -8.24
CA ARG A 118 19.72 -49.85 -7.30
C ARG A 118 20.12 -49.67 -5.84
N ASN A 119 20.80 -48.60 -5.46
CA ASN A 119 21.62 -48.60 -4.26
C ASN A 119 21.08 -47.84 -3.06
N GLU A 120 20.06 -46.98 -3.12
CA GLU A 120 19.81 -46.14 -1.94
C GLU A 120 18.35 -46.02 -1.43
N MET A 121 17.28 -46.21 -2.24
CA MET A 121 15.89 -46.27 -1.71
C MET A 121 14.94 -47.15 -2.54
N ARG A 122 13.88 -47.69 -1.91
CA ARG A 122 12.80 -48.40 -2.63
C ARG A 122 11.90 -47.39 -3.37
N ASN A 123 11.53 -47.73 -4.61
CA ASN A 123 10.56 -47.02 -5.45
C ASN A 123 9.23 -46.78 -4.71
N PRO A 124 8.41 -45.80 -5.15
CA PRO A 124 7.04 -45.64 -4.68
C PRO A 124 6.30 -46.98 -4.71
N PHE A 125 5.53 -47.27 -3.67
CA PHE A 125 4.83 -48.54 -3.56
C PHE A 125 3.41 -48.34 -3.05
N CYS A 126 2.57 -49.31 -3.38
CA CYS A 126 1.18 -49.30 -2.95
C CYS A 126 1.06 -49.81 -1.52
N PHE A 127 0.39 -49.04 -0.68
CA PHE A 127 -0.01 -49.44 0.65
C PHE A 127 -1.47 -49.05 0.89
N HIS A 128 -2.31 -50.03 1.22
CA HIS A 128 -3.75 -49.82 1.46
C HIS A 128 -4.45 -49.02 0.34
N ARG A 129 -4.21 -49.42 -0.92
CA ARG A 129 -4.73 -48.76 -2.14
C ARG A 129 -4.27 -47.31 -2.36
N ARG A 130 -3.29 -46.82 -1.59
CA ARG A 130 -2.63 -45.53 -1.82
C ARG A 130 -1.18 -45.68 -2.19
N CYS A 131 -0.70 -44.73 -2.97
CA CYS A 131 0.71 -44.61 -3.26
C CYS A 131 1.43 -43.80 -2.19
N ILE A 132 2.54 -44.37 -1.73
CA ILE A 132 3.41 -43.73 -0.77
C ILE A 132 4.84 -43.69 -1.29
N CYS A 133 5.45 -42.53 -1.12
CA CYS A 133 6.72 -42.18 -1.72
C CYS A 133 7.80 -42.06 -0.63
N PRO A 134 9.07 -42.26 -1.00
CA PRO A 134 10.17 -42.01 -0.07
C PRO A 134 10.12 -40.55 0.44
N PRO A 135 10.68 -40.29 1.64
CA PRO A 135 10.84 -38.92 2.10
C PRO A 135 11.73 -38.14 1.13
N GLU A 136 11.52 -36.84 0.98
CA GLU A 136 12.37 -36.03 0.11
C GLU A 136 13.61 -35.48 0.81
N PHE A 137 14.74 -35.60 0.13
CA PHE A 137 16.07 -35.25 0.60
C PHE A 137 16.59 -34.03 -0.16
N ASN A 138 16.02 -32.86 0.12
CA ASN A 138 16.69 -31.62 -0.24
C ASN A 138 16.62 -30.63 0.93
N ASN A 139 17.79 -30.27 1.43
CA ASN A 139 18.01 -29.30 2.51
C ASN A 139 18.33 -27.90 1.96
N THR A 140 18.23 -27.68 0.64
CA THR A 140 18.35 -26.35 0.07
C THR A 140 17.14 -25.52 0.50
N ASN A 141 17.38 -24.63 1.47
CA ASN A 141 16.59 -23.50 1.93
C ASN A 141 15.13 -23.44 1.44
N MET A 142 14.26 -23.54 2.43
CA MET A 142 12.84 -23.27 2.43
C MET A 142 12.46 -22.04 1.58
N VAL A 143 11.27 -22.13 0.96
CA VAL A 143 10.57 -21.07 0.23
C VAL A 143 11.10 -20.83 -1.19
N THR A 144 10.53 -21.52 -2.18
CA THR A 144 10.52 -21.01 -3.56
C THR A 144 9.53 -19.85 -3.64
N LYS A 145 10.03 -18.61 -3.62
CA LYS A 145 9.25 -17.45 -4.06
C LYS A 145 9.02 -17.57 -5.57
N THR A 146 7.91 -18.19 -5.98
CA THR A 146 7.41 -18.00 -7.34
C THR A 146 6.76 -16.62 -7.39
N THR A 147 7.36 -15.73 -8.17
CA THR A 147 6.78 -14.46 -8.58
C THR A 147 5.38 -14.68 -9.16
N SER A 148 4.43 -13.86 -8.71
CA SER A 148 2.96 -13.93 -8.90
C SER A 148 2.22 -14.82 -7.88
N ASN A 149 1.49 -14.17 -6.97
CA ASN A 149 0.52 -14.76 -6.02
C ASN A 149 1.04 -15.96 -5.20
N SER A 150 2.17 -15.75 -4.51
CA SER A 150 2.99 -16.78 -3.87
C SER A 150 2.29 -17.54 -2.73
N LYS A 151 1.73 -18.72 -3.04
CA LYS A 151 1.54 -19.78 -2.05
C LYS A 151 2.92 -20.29 -1.64
N MET A 152 3.36 -19.92 -0.45
CA MET A 152 4.55 -20.50 0.17
C MET A 152 4.32 -22.00 0.37
N LYS A 153 4.88 -22.84 -0.52
CA LYS A 153 4.65 -24.28 -0.48
C LYS A 153 5.75 -24.94 0.34
N LEU A 154 5.39 -25.28 1.58
CA LEU A 154 6.27 -26.01 2.49
C LEU A 154 6.46 -27.44 1.98
N LEU A 155 7.71 -27.92 1.97
CA LEU A 155 7.99 -29.28 1.53
C LEU A 155 7.52 -30.28 2.59
N MET A 156 6.57 -31.14 2.22
CA MET A 156 5.96 -32.10 3.14
C MET A 156 6.93 -33.20 3.56
N LYS A 157 6.91 -33.56 4.84
CA LYS A 157 7.69 -34.61 5.49
C LYS A 157 6.76 -35.70 6.02
N CYS A 158 7.28 -36.93 6.02
CA CYS A 158 6.52 -38.12 6.43
C CYS A 158 6.78 -38.55 7.88
N ASP A 159 7.86 -38.06 8.50
CA ASP A 159 8.23 -38.37 9.88
C ASP A 159 7.81 -37.24 10.81
N LYS A 160 7.04 -37.56 11.87
CA LYS A 160 6.52 -36.58 12.83
C LYS A 160 7.62 -35.81 13.56
N ARG A 161 8.81 -36.40 13.70
CA ARG A 161 9.97 -35.78 14.38
C ARG A 161 10.65 -34.71 13.52
N GLN A 162 10.32 -34.66 12.23
CA GLN A 162 10.79 -33.63 11.31
C GLN A 162 9.80 -32.46 11.19
N LEU A 163 8.87 -32.35 12.14
CA LEU A 163 7.95 -31.22 12.25
C LEU A 163 8.72 -29.90 12.20
N ASN A 164 8.29 -29.04 11.28
CA ASN A 164 8.71 -27.66 11.14
C ASN A 164 7.50 -26.84 10.68
N ALA A 165 7.55 -25.54 10.91
CA ALA A 165 6.47 -24.62 10.60
C ALA A 165 7.02 -23.37 9.92
N VAL A 166 6.19 -22.71 9.11
CA VAL A 166 6.48 -21.38 8.62
C VAL A 166 5.30 -20.46 8.83
N ILE A 167 5.59 -19.24 9.25
CA ILE A 167 4.64 -18.15 9.41
C ILE A 167 4.77 -17.17 8.25
N SER A 168 3.65 -16.64 7.76
CA SER A 168 3.60 -15.61 6.72
C SER A 168 2.39 -14.72 6.87
N ALA A 169 2.48 -13.49 6.37
CA ALA A 169 1.36 -12.55 6.27
C ALA A 169 0.93 -12.36 4.81
N SER A 170 -0.37 -12.26 4.58
CA SER A 170 -0.99 -11.91 3.31
C SER A 170 -1.81 -10.62 3.47
N PRO A 171 -1.72 -9.66 2.54
CA PRO A 171 -0.95 -9.69 1.29
C PRO A 171 0.57 -9.45 1.47
N SER A 172 1.00 -8.94 2.62
CA SER A 172 2.41 -8.63 2.93
C SER A 172 2.62 -8.59 4.45
N GLU A 173 3.88 -8.69 4.89
CA GLU A 173 4.32 -8.49 6.28
C GLU A 173 4.26 -7.02 6.72
N SER A 174 4.10 -6.11 5.76
CA SER A 174 3.93 -4.68 5.99
C SER A 174 2.65 -4.21 5.30
N ILE A 175 1.67 -3.78 6.09
CA ILE A 175 0.36 -3.33 5.61
C ILE A 175 0.01 -1.96 6.19
N TYR A 176 -1.09 -1.37 5.73
CA TYR A 176 -1.55 -0.07 6.22
C TYR A 176 -2.71 -0.21 7.20
N LYS A 177 -2.77 0.70 8.17
CA LYS A 177 -3.87 0.81 9.13
C LYS A 177 -5.21 0.85 8.39
N GLY A 178 -6.17 0.06 8.87
CA GLY A 178 -7.53 -0.02 8.34
C GLY A 178 -7.72 -1.09 7.27
N THR A 179 -6.65 -1.66 6.70
CA THR A 179 -6.76 -2.81 5.79
C THR A 179 -6.92 -4.11 6.58
N SER A 180 -7.41 -5.17 5.93
CA SER A 180 -7.42 -6.52 6.50
C SER A 180 -6.11 -7.25 6.20
N ALA A 181 -5.66 -8.09 7.12
CA ALA A 181 -4.51 -8.96 6.92
C ALA A 181 -4.80 -10.37 7.43
N GLN A 182 -4.13 -11.34 6.81
CA GLN A 182 -4.21 -12.75 7.17
C GLN A 182 -2.83 -13.23 7.57
N LEU A 183 -2.68 -13.71 8.80
CA LEU A 183 -1.46 -14.37 9.27
C LEU A 183 -1.67 -15.88 9.21
N SER A 184 -0.80 -16.57 8.47
CA SER A 184 -0.90 -18.02 8.26
C SER A 184 0.31 -18.72 8.87
N CYS A 185 0.06 -19.75 9.69
CA CYS A 185 1.08 -20.65 10.18
C CYS A 185 0.87 -22.06 9.61
N CYS A 186 1.78 -22.50 8.76
CA CYS A 186 1.69 -23.75 8.03
C CYS A 186 2.75 -24.74 8.49
N VAL A 187 2.37 -26.00 8.70
CA VAL A 187 3.29 -27.08 9.08
C VAL A 187 3.68 -27.95 7.89
N ASN A 188 4.83 -28.63 7.99
CA ASN A 188 5.38 -29.47 6.93
C ASN A 188 4.99 -30.95 7.06
N VAL A 189 4.03 -31.31 7.90
CA VAL A 189 3.58 -32.69 8.11
C VAL A 189 2.05 -32.73 8.13
N ASP A 190 1.46 -33.89 7.86
CA ASP A 190 0.02 -34.07 8.03
C ASP A 190 -0.33 -33.92 9.53
N PRO A 191 -1.18 -32.95 9.90
CA PRO A 191 -1.48 -32.68 11.31
C PRO A 191 -2.44 -33.71 11.94
N ARG A 192 -3.17 -34.49 11.14
CA ARG A 192 -4.21 -35.41 11.63
C ARG A 192 -3.65 -36.35 12.69
N GLY A 193 -4.33 -36.44 13.84
CA GLY A 193 -3.93 -37.32 14.95
C GLY A 193 -2.55 -37.03 15.54
N PHE A 194 -1.92 -35.89 15.18
CA PHE A 194 -0.59 -35.51 15.62
C PHE A 194 -0.59 -34.12 16.28
N ILE A 195 -1.14 -33.12 15.62
CA ILE A 195 -1.27 -31.73 16.10
C ILE A 195 -2.75 -31.44 16.27
N PRO A 196 -3.28 -31.25 17.49
CA PRO A 196 -4.70 -31.00 17.69
C PRO A 196 -5.14 -29.67 17.06
N ALA A 197 -6.44 -29.44 16.91
CA ALA A 197 -6.96 -28.22 16.26
C ALA A 197 -6.52 -26.95 17.02
N GLU A 198 -6.53 -27.02 18.35
CA GLU A 198 -6.04 -26.02 19.31
C GLU A 198 -4.52 -26.09 19.55
N GLY A 199 -3.82 -26.99 18.87
CA GLY A 199 -2.38 -27.20 19.01
C GLY A 199 -1.54 -26.12 18.36
N VAL A 200 -2.13 -25.18 17.63
CA VAL A 200 -1.43 -24.06 17.01
C VAL A 200 -2.07 -22.75 17.43
N TYR A 201 -1.26 -21.85 17.99
CA TYR A 201 -1.69 -20.53 18.40
C TYR A 201 -0.61 -19.48 18.15
N PHE A 202 -1.02 -18.22 18.13
CA PHE A 202 -0.15 -17.08 17.89
C PHE A 202 0.11 -16.34 19.20
N VAL A 203 1.33 -15.87 19.39
CA VAL A 203 1.70 -14.97 20.50
C VAL A 203 2.27 -13.69 19.91
N GLN A 204 1.58 -12.57 20.17
CA GLN A 204 2.01 -11.24 19.76
C GLN A 204 2.85 -10.61 20.89
N ASN A 205 4.06 -10.14 20.55
CA ASN A 205 5.00 -9.47 21.46
C ASN A 205 5.25 -10.26 22.76
N GLY A 206 5.29 -11.59 22.67
CA GLY A 206 5.58 -12.50 23.79
C GLY A 206 4.52 -12.58 24.89
N THR A 207 3.45 -11.78 24.83
CA THR A 207 2.49 -11.61 25.95
C THR A 207 1.06 -11.92 25.57
N ARG A 208 0.63 -11.51 24.36
CA ARG A 208 -0.76 -11.61 23.94
C ARG A 208 -0.98 -12.87 23.10
N ARG A 209 -1.64 -13.87 23.69
CA ARG A 209 -2.10 -15.06 22.96
C ARG A 209 -3.30 -14.72 22.07
N ARG A 210 -3.25 -15.15 20.82
CA ARG A 210 -4.33 -15.05 19.83
C ARG A 210 -4.60 -16.42 19.23
N GLU A 211 -5.84 -16.86 19.34
CA GLU A 211 -6.29 -18.11 18.73
C GLU A 211 -6.51 -17.93 17.22
N PRO A 212 -6.23 -18.96 16.41
CA PRO A 212 -6.54 -18.92 14.99
C PRO A 212 -8.05 -18.78 14.77
N THR A 213 -8.42 -18.00 13.75
CA THR A 213 -9.80 -17.83 13.30
C THR A 213 -10.26 -18.96 12.39
N ASP A 214 -9.33 -19.64 11.71
CA ASP A 214 -9.58 -20.77 10.82
C ASP A 214 -8.44 -21.79 10.97
N ASN A 215 -8.76 -23.07 10.84
CA ASN A 215 -7.84 -24.17 11.07
C ASN A 215 -7.99 -25.23 9.96
N PRO A 216 -7.00 -26.13 9.77
CA PRO A 216 -7.04 -27.07 8.66
C PRO A 216 -8.17 -28.10 8.78
N TYR A 217 -8.66 -28.40 9.99
CA TYR A 217 -9.67 -29.43 10.24
C TYR A 217 -11.04 -29.07 9.70
N ASP A 218 -11.39 -27.78 9.66
CA ASP A 218 -12.67 -27.30 9.11
C ASP A 218 -12.80 -27.60 7.60
N LYS A 219 -11.66 -27.84 6.93
CA LYS A 219 -11.56 -28.13 5.50
C LYS A 219 -11.45 -29.63 5.19
N PHE A 220 -11.47 -30.48 6.22
CA PHE A 220 -11.41 -31.93 6.03
C PHE A 220 -12.78 -32.44 5.60
N SER A 221 -13.03 -32.45 4.28
CA SER A 221 -14.16 -33.18 3.70
C SER A 221 -13.91 -34.69 3.72
N SER A 222 -14.96 -35.50 3.50
CA SER A 222 -14.87 -36.95 3.36
C SER A 222 -13.87 -37.41 2.29
N ASP A 223 -13.59 -36.55 1.30
CA ASP A 223 -12.79 -36.88 0.12
C ASP A 223 -11.33 -36.45 0.24
N ILE A 224 -10.91 -35.92 1.39
CA ILE A 224 -9.51 -35.48 1.62
C ILE A 224 -8.48 -36.58 1.36
N ASP A 225 -8.91 -37.82 1.52
CA ASP A 225 -8.16 -39.04 1.32
C ASP A 225 -7.91 -39.39 -0.17
N THR A 226 -8.54 -38.65 -1.09
CA THR A 226 -8.30 -38.71 -2.54
C THR A 226 -7.30 -37.66 -3.03
N LEU A 227 -6.85 -36.75 -2.16
CA LEU A 227 -5.94 -35.66 -2.50
C LEU A 227 -4.54 -35.92 -1.94
N PHE A 228 -3.49 -35.52 -2.68
CA PHE A 228 -2.12 -35.54 -2.17
C PHE A 228 -1.84 -34.41 -1.15
N ALA A 229 -2.63 -33.34 -1.18
CA ALA A 229 -2.42 -32.14 -0.38
C ALA A 229 -3.46 -32.06 0.73
N VAL A 230 -3.01 -32.33 1.95
CA VAL A 230 -3.77 -32.10 3.18
C VAL A 230 -3.61 -30.62 3.57
N PRO A 231 -4.67 -29.90 3.95
CA PRO A 231 -4.53 -28.58 4.57
C PRO A 231 -3.62 -28.65 5.82
N THR A 232 -2.64 -27.76 5.89
CA THR A 232 -1.65 -27.73 6.99
C THR A 232 -1.51 -26.37 7.67
N CYS A 233 -2.42 -25.43 7.38
CA CYS A 233 -2.28 -24.04 7.81
C CYS A 233 -3.39 -23.63 8.78
N TRP A 234 -2.97 -23.03 9.89
CA TRP A 234 -3.82 -22.27 10.80
C TRP A 234 -3.73 -20.80 10.45
N VAL A 235 -4.86 -20.11 10.54
CA VAL A 235 -5.02 -18.78 10.00
C VAL A 235 -5.60 -17.86 11.06
N LEU A 236 -4.97 -16.72 11.26
CA LEU A 236 -5.44 -15.62 12.09
C LEU A 236 -5.80 -14.44 11.19
N ASN A 237 -7.09 -14.15 11.07
CA ASN A 237 -7.59 -12.98 10.36
C ASN A 237 -7.59 -11.76 11.30
N ILE A 238 -7.00 -10.66 10.83
CA ILE A 238 -7.05 -9.36 11.49
C ILE A 238 -7.90 -8.44 10.61
N GLU A 239 -9.13 -8.21 11.05
CA GLU A 239 -10.06 -7.30 10.40
C GLU A 239 -9.75 -5.86 10.85
N THR A 240 -9.65 -4.93 9.89
CA THR A 240 -9.41 -3.50 10.14
C THR A 240 -8.22 -3.22 11.08
N THR A 241 -7.03 -3.50 10.57
CA THR A 241 -5.76 -3.42 11.32
C THR A 241 -5.49 -2.07 11.97
N GLN A 242 -4.98 -2.11 13.21
CA GLN A 242 -4.59 -0.96 14.01
C GLN A 242 -3.08 -0.94 14.26
N LEU A 243 -2.54 0.20 14.69
CA LEU A 243 -1.11 0.29 15.04
C LEU A 243 -0.73 -0.65 16.19
N SER A 244 -1.68 -0.96 17.08
CA SER A 244 -1.51 -1.95 18.15
C SER A 244 -1.43 -3.40 17.66
N ASP A 245 -1.79 -3.68 16.41
CA ASP A 245 -1.63 -5.01 15.81
C ASP A 245 -0.22 -5.24 15.26
N ALA A 246 0.62 -4.20 15.18
CA ALA A 246 2.02 -4.36 14.82
C ALA A 246 2.81 -5.09 15.92
N GLY A 247 3.90 -5.75 15.54
CA GLY A 247 4.81 -6.41 16.47
C GLY A 247 5.35 -7.74 15.97
N VAL A 248 6.04 -8.45 16.86
CA VAL A 248 6.56 -9.79 16.59
C VAL A 248 5.46 -10.80 16.85
N TYR A 249 5.07 -11.54 15.82
CA TYR A 249 4.16 -12.66 15.94
C TYR A 249 4.95 -13.96 15.99
N GLN A 250 4.72 -14.74 17.03
CA GLN A 250 5.27 -16.09 17.18
C GLN A 250 4.15 -17.10 16.93
N CYS A 251 4.32 -17.97 15.94
CA CYS A 251 3.51 -19.16 15.82
C CYS A 251 4.13 -20.28 16.66
N ILE A 252 3.32 -20.88 17.53
CA ILE A 252 3.70 -22.02 18.36
C ILE A 252 2.88 -23.22 17.92
N VAL A 253 3.56 -24.29 17.53
CA VAL A 253 2.97 -25.56 17.11
C VAL A 253 3.28 -26.61 18.17
N GLN A 254 2.25 -27.05 18.88
CA GLN A 254 2.29 -28.00 19.97
C GLN A 254 1.67 -29.34 19.54
N PRO A 255 2.48 -30.41 19.38
CA PRO A 255 1.97 -31.75 19.17
C PRO A 255 1.16 -32.26 20.36
N ALA A 256 0.20 -33.17 20.12
CA ALA A 256 -0.60 -33.81 21.16
C ALA A 256 0.24 -34.66 22.12
N ASN A 257 1.32 -35.26 21.63
CA ASN A 257 2.23 -36.09 22.41
C ASN A 257 3.53 -35.32 22.72
N THR A 258 3.82 -35.18 24.01
CA THR A 258 4.99 -34.45 24.55
C THR A 258 6.33 -35.07 24.17
N ARG A 259 6.37 -36.29 23.61
CA ARG A 259 7.58 -36.89 23.04
C ARG A 259 8.10 -36.13 21.81
N TYR A 260 7.25 -35.35 21.14
CA TYR A 260 7.64 -34.55 19.99
C TYR A 260 7.88 -33.10 20.40
N ARG A 261 8.87 -32.47 19.77
CA ARG A 261 9.29 -31.11 20.07
C ARG A 261 8.24 -30.09 19.62
N THR A 262 7.92 -29.13 20.48
CA THR A 262 7.17 -27.92 20.11
C THR A 262 8.01 -27.05 19.16
N VAL A 263 7.42 -26.65 18.04
CA VAL A 263 8.05 -25.75 17.07
C VAL A 263 7.58 -24.33 17.32
N ASN A 264 8.53 -23.40 17.33
CA ASN A 264 8.26 -21.98 17.48
C ASN A 264 8.95 -21.21 16.35
N ILE A 265 8.18 -20.39 15.63
CA ILE A 265 8.70 -19.53 14.58
C ILE A 265 8.13 -18.12 14.70
N THR A 266 8.95 -17.12 14.40
CA THR A 266 8.61 -15.70 14.55
C THR A 266 8.61 -14.98 13.20
N MET A 267 7.78 -13.94 13.10
CA MET A 267 7.74 -12.99 11.99
C MET A 267 7.43 -11.60 12.54
N GLU A 268 8.05 -10.57 11.96
CA GLU A 268 7.74 -9.18 12.27
C GLU A 268 6.60 -8.71 11.37
N PHE A 269 5.56 -8.16 11.98
CA PHE A 269 4.41 -7.62 11.28
C PHE A 269 4.31 -6.12 11.51
N PHE A 270 4.28 -5.36 10.41
CA PHE A 270 4.28 -3.91 10.44
C PHE A 270 2.93 -3.37 10.01
N VAL A 271 2.37 -2.47 10.84
CA VAL A 271 1.20 -1.68 10.48
C VAL A 271 1.65 -0.23 10.31
N LYS A 272 1.58 0.26 9.08
CA LYS A 272 1.94 1.62 8.69
C LYS A 272 0.70 2.51 8.71
N THR A 273 0.85 3.75 9.15
CA THR A 273 -0.15 4.77 8.82
C THR A 273 -0.04 5.12 7.35
N PRO A 274 -1.15 5.27 6.60
CA PRO A 274 -1.10 5.87 5.27
C PRO A 274 -0.33 7.19 5.35
N ARG A 275 0.71 7.34 4.52
CA ARG A 275 1.54 8.55 4.48
C ARG A 275 0.71 9.68 3.87
N MET A 276 0.11 10.52 4.71
CA MET A 276 -0.61 11.72 4.24
C MET A 276 0.37 12.87 4.04
N ILE A 277 0.12 13.74 3.05
CA ILE A 277 0.80 15.04 3.01
C ILE A 277 0.43 15.84 4.27
N GLN A 278 1.43 16.41 4.93
CA GLN A 278 1.26 17.08 6.23
C GLN A 278 1.41 18.59 6.10
N ASN A 279 0.81 19.32 7.04
CA ASN A 279 0.94 20.77 7.18
C ASN A 279 0.61 21.54 5.89
N ILE A 280 -0.50 21.19 5.24
CA ILE A 280 -0.96 21.88 4.04
C ILE A 280 -1.30 23.32 4.40
N LYS A 281 -0.56 24.26 3.82
CA LYS A 281 -0.78 25.71 3.91
C LYS A 281 -1.27 26.23 2.57
N ILE A 282 -2.36 26.99 2.60
CA ILE A 282 -3.00 27.56 1.42
C ILE A 282 -2.94 29.07 1.56
N PHE A 283 -2.39 29.72 0.55
CA PHE A 283 -2.26 31.18 0.43
C PHE A 283 -3.11 31.64 -0.76
N PRO A 284 -4.40 31.91 -0.55
CA PRO A 284 -5.28 32.43 -1.59
C PRO A 284 -5.06 33.93 -1.81
N ASN A 285 -5.22 34.36 -3.06
CA ASN A 285 -5.31 35.75 -3.51
C ASN A 285 -6.62 35.92 -4.32
N GLU A 286 -6.85 37.07 -4.94
CA GLU A 286 -8.04 37.37 -5.75
C GLU A 286 -8.17 36.42 -6.96
N THR A 287 -7.06 36.16 -7.66
CA THR A 287 -7.06 35.42 -8.94
C THR A 287 -6.18 34.17 -8.95
N PHE A 288 -5.55 33.83 -7.83
CA PHE A 288 -4.74 32.62 -7.71
C PHE A 288 -4.72 32.08 -6.29
N ALA A 289 -4.33 30.82 -6.12
CA ALA A 289 -4.10 30.21 -4.82
C ALA A 289 -2.83 29.34 -4.87
N THR A 290 -1.94 29.55 -3.91
CA THR A 290 -0.73 28.74 -3.74
C THR A 290 -0.90 27.76 -2.58
N ILE A 291 -0.64 26.49 -2.85
CA ILE A 291 -0.75 25.38 -1.91
C ILE A 291 0.65 24.84 -1.66
N SER A 292 1.01 24.71 -0.40
CA SER A 292 2.31 24.19 0.04
C SER A 292 2.09 23.17 1.15
N TRP A 293 2.99 22.19 1.23
CA TRP A 293 3.01 21.16 2.27
C TRP A 293 4.47 20.77 2.56
N ASP A 294 4.69 20.18 3.72
CA ASP A 294 6.01 19.69 4.11
C ASP A 294 6.33 18.39 3.35
N SER A 295 7.50 18.34 2.73
CA SER A 295 8.01 17.14 2.05
C SER A 295 9.06 16.49 2.93
N GLN A 296 8.74 15.35 3.55
CA GLN A 296 9.63 14.68 4.51
C GLN A 296 10.54 13.60 3.89
N ASP A 297 10.32 13.13 2.65
CA ASP A 297 11.03 11.93 2.16
C ASP A 297 11.45 11.96 0.68
N GLU A 298 12.54 11.21 0.40
CA GLU A 298 13.19 10.96 -0.90
C GLU A 298 12.38 10.04 -1.86
N GLN A 299 11.27 9.45 -1.39
CA GLN A 299 10.43 8.56 -2.20
C GLN A 299 9.35 9.33 -2.96
N ALA A 300 9.24 9.07 -4.26
CA ALA A 300 8.34 9.78 -5.16
C ALA A 300 6.87 9.34 -4.95
N PHE A 301 6.10 10.12 -4.20
CA PHE A 301 4.64 10.11 -4.28
C PHE A 301 4.20 10.62 -5.65
N VAL A 302 3.12 10.05 -6.20
CA VAL A 302 2.39 10.70 -7.29
C VAL A 302 1.21 11.44 -6.66
N ILE A 303 1.29 12.78 -6.67
CA ILE A 303 0.25 13.64 -6.10
C ILE A 303 -0.48 14.31 -7.26
N ASP A 304 -1.78 14.08 -7.36
CA ASP A 304 -2.65 14.76 -8.31
C ASP A 304 -3.59 15.71 -7.57
N MET A 305 -3.82 16.89 -8.13
CA MET A 305 -4.66 17.93 -7.57
C MET A 305 -5.69 18.42 -8.58
N GLU A 306 -6.95 18.44 -8.18
CA GLU A 306 -8.07 18.95 -8.96
C GLU A 306 -8.75 20.09 -8.22
N LEU A 307 -8.99 21.21 -8.90
CA LEU A 307 -9.69 22.35 -8.34
C LEU A 307 -11.01 22.56 -9.10
N MET A 308 -12.11 22.62 -8.34
CA MET A 308 -13.45 22.80 -8.88
C MET A 308 -14.14 24.00 -8.22
N LYS A 309 -14.83 24.82 -9.02
CA LYS A 309 -15.65 25.93 -8.52
C LYS A 309 -16.88 25.37 -7.82
N ARG A 310 -17.20 25.83 -6.60
CA ARG A 310 -18.29 25.24 -5.81
C ARG A 310 -19.68 25.54 -6.40
N SER A 311 -19.83 26.70 -7.05
CA SER A 311 -21.09 27.08 -7.72
C SER A 311 -21.39 26.21 -8.94
N ASP A 312 -20.38 25.56 -9.53
CA ASP A 312 -20.54 24.73 -10.71
C ASP A 312 -19.64 23.49 -10.62
N ARG A 313 -20.19 22.44 -9.99
CA ARG A 313 -19.51 21.15 -9.82
C ARG A 313 -19.26 20.41 -11.14
N ARG A 314 -19.67 20.92 -12.30
CA ARG A 314 -19.41 20.29 -13.60
C ARG A 314 -18.18 20.88 -14.30
N VAL A 315 -17.74 22.08 -13.90
CA VAL A 315 -16.63 22.77 -14.55
C VAL A 315 -15.34 22.60 -13.74
N ARG A 316 -14.43 21.77 -14.27
CA ARG A 316 -13.05 21.67 -13.78
C ARG A 316 -12.35 23.00 -14.00
N THR A 317 -11.96 23.66 -12.90
CA THR A 317 -11.26 24.95 -12.97
C THR A 317 -9.76 24.75 -13.17
N GLY A 318 -9.20 23.68 -12.64
CA GLY A 318 -7.81 23.32 -12.89
C GLY A 318 -7.50 21.89 -12.48
N TRP A 319 -6.56 21.26 -13.17
CA TRP A 319 -6.06 19.93 -12.86
C TRP A 319 -4.54 19.93 -13.02
N LYS A 320 -3.83 19.32 -12.07
CA LYS A 320 -2.38 19.15 -12.12
C LYS A 320 -2.02 17.76 -11.64
N THR A 321 -1.18 17.06 -12.39
CA THR A 321 -0.71 15.72 -12.07
C THR A 321 0.72 15.71 -11.57
N ASN A 322 1.03 14.70 -10.74
CA ASN A 322 2.37 14.42 -10.21
C ASN A 322 3.09 15.68 -9.70
N VAL A 323 2.39 16.46 -8.87
CA VAL A 323 2.84 17.77 -8.42
C VAL A 323 3.80 17.70 -7.24
N LYS A 324 4.69 18.69 -7.15
CA LYS A 324 5.59 18.91 -6.01
C LYS A 324 5.23 20.22 -5.31
N SER A 325 5.43 20.25 -3.99
CA SER A 325 5.23 21.46 -3.18
C SER A 325 6.26 22.53 -3.54
N PRO A 326 5.90 23.82 -3.73
CA PRO A 326 4.54 24.37 -3.73
C PRO A 326 3.87 24.36 -5.13
N VAL A 327 2.54 24.42 -5.14
CA VAL A 327 1.70 24.39 -6.35
C VAL A 327 0.79 25.61 -6.41
N THR A 328 0.73 26.29 -7.56
CA THR A 328 -0.15 27.45 -7.76
C THR A 328 -1.21 27.19 -8.82
N PHE A 329 -2.48 27.44 -8.47
CA PHE A 329 -3.60 27.53 -9.39
C PHE A 329 -3.87 29.01 -9.70
N SER A 330 -3.83 29.39 -10.96
CA SER A 330 -4.08 30.76 -11.44
C SER A 330 -5.42 30.87 -12.17
N GLN A 331 -5.79 32.09 -12.59
CA GLN A 331 -7.03 32.38 -13.33
C GLN A 331 -8.31 32.03 -12.54
N LEU A 332 -8.24 32.16 -11.22
CA LEU A 332 -9.39 32.02 -10.34
C LEU A 332 -10.23 33.30 -10.37
N SER A 333 -11.50 33.16 -10.02
CA SER A 333 -12.43 34.29 -9.86
C SER A 333 -12.30 34.87 -8.45
N PRO A 334 -12.31 36.20 -8.27
CA PRO A 334 -12.31 36.82 -6.94
C PRO A 334 -13.57 36.45 -6.12
N GLY A 335 -13.42 36.45 -4.80
CA GLY A 335 -14.50 36.19 -3.83
C GLY A 335 -15.24 34.87 -4.05
N THR A 336 -14.57 33.87 -4.63
CA THR A 336 -15.21 32.64 -5.12
C THR A 336 -14.77 31.42 -4.30
N PRO A 337 -15.73 30.59 -3.84
CA PRO A 337 -15.42 29.34 -3.17
C PRO A 337 -15.08 28.21 -4.16
N TYR A 338 -14.01 27.49 -3.86
CA TYR A 338 -13.49 26.33 -4.58
C TYR A 338 -13.37 25.11 -3.66
N THR A 339 -13.38 23.92 -4.27
CA THR A 339 -13.04 22.64 -3.64
C THR A 339 -11.79 22.08 -4.33
N LEU A 340 -10.74 21.84 -3.55
CA LEU A 340 -9.52 21.17 -3.97
C LEU A 340 -9.62 19.69 -3.61
N PHE A 341 -9.55 18.81 -4.59
CA PHE A 341 -9.41 17.37 -4.43
C PHE A 341 -7.94 17.01 -4.56
N ILE A 342 -7.42 16.28 -3.60
CA ILE A 342 -6.04 15.83 -3.58
C ILE A 342 -6.08 14.31 -3.61
N ARG A 343 -5.43 13.72 -4.61
CA ARG A 343 -5.21 12.28 -4.74
C ARG A 343 -3.73 12.02 -4.55
N VAL A 344 -3.40 11.08 -3.69
CA VAL A 344 -2.01 10.65 -3.47
C VAL A 344 -1.95 9.16 -3.74
N ALA A 345 -1.12 8.80 -4.70
CA ALA A 345 -0.91 7.42 -5.12
C ALA A 345 0.51 6.96 -4.78
N GLU A 346 0.58 5.78 -4.17
CA GLU A 346 1.76 4.95 -3.96
C GLU A 346 1.58 3.63 -4.73
N PRO A 347 2.65 2.87 -5.04
CA PRO A 347 2.58 1.65 -5.84
C PRO A 347 1.57 0.59 -5.36
N GLN A 348 1.15 0.64 -4.09
CA GLN A 348 0.19 -0.31 -3.51
C GLN A 348 -1.05 0.36 -2.90
N ASN A 349 -1.14 1.68 -2.90
CA ASN A 349 -2.20 2.39 -2.17
C ASN A 349 -2.56 3.72 -2.82
N GLU A 350 -3.82 4.08 -2.68
CA GLU A 350 -4.34 5.36 -3.10
C GLU A 350 -5.23 5.93 -2.02
N PHE A 351 -5.06 7.21 -1.72
CA PHE A 351 -6.00 7.93 -0.87
C PHE A 351 -6.36 9.28 -1.49
N SER A 352 -7.56 9.74 -1.17
CA SER A 352 -8.06 11.04 -1.62
C SER A 352 -8.77 11.78 -0.50
N PHE A 353 -8.67 13.10 -0.53
CA PHE A 353 -9.35 13.98 0.42
C PHE A 353 -9.59 15.34 -0.23
N THR A 354 -10.39 16.18 0.43
CA THR A 354 -10.78 17.48 -0.11
C THR A 354 -10.52 18.62 0.87
N ILE A 355 -10.19 19.78 0.33
CA ILE A 355 -10.02 21.03 1.08
C ILE A 355 -10.88 22.12 0.45
N GLN A 356 -11.49 22.93 1.29
CA GLN A 356 -12.28 24.09 0.87
C GLN A 356 -11.40 25.34 0.84
N ILE A 357 -11.44 26.08 -0.26
CA ILE A 357 -10.64 27.30 -0.49
C ILE A 357 -11.58 28.41 -0.91
N SER A 358 -11.37 29.64 -0.44
CA SER A 358 -12.03 30.83 -0.97
C SER A 358 -10.97 31.82 -1.41
N THR A 359 -11.08 32.35 -2.63
CA THR A 359 -10.23 33.46 -3.09
C THR A 359 -10.59 34.75 -2.36
N ALA A 360 -9.63 35.67 -2.27
CA ALA A 360 -9.88 36.99 -1.69
C ALA A 360 -10.89 37.77 -2.53
N ASP A 361 -11.63 38.67 -1.89
CA ASP A 361 -12.49 39.63 -2.59
C ASP A 361 -11.61 40.58 -3.42
N GLY A 362 -12.03 40.82 -4.67
CA GLY A 362 -11.42 41.80 -5.54
C GLY A 362 -12.23 43.09 -5.58
N LEU A 363 -11.69 44.11 -6.25
CA LEU A 363 -12.39 45.38 -6.41
C LEU A 363 -13.68 45.19 -7.24
N PRO A 364 -14.89 45.45 -6.68
CA PRO A 364 -16.14 45.35 -7.43
C PRO A 364 -16.16 46.34 -8.59
N ASP A 365 -16.93 46.03 -9.63
CA ASP A 365 -17.23 47.02 -10.65
C ASP A 365 -18.08 48.17 -10.06
N PRO A 366 -18.17 49.34 -10.71
CA PRO A 366 -19.06 50.41 -10.27
C PRO A 366 -20.54 49.97 -10.28
N PRO A 367 -21.37 50.46 -9.34
CA PRO A 367 -22.81 50.26 -9.39
C PRO A 367 -23.41 50.92 -10.64
N VAL A 368 -24.55 50.41 -11.10
CA VAL A 368 -25.20 50.91 -12.32
C VAL A 368 -26.31 51.88 -11.92
N LEU A 369 -26.14 53.18 -12.22
CA LEU A 369 -27.18 54.18 -12.00
C LEU A 369 -28.44 53.84 -12.80
N GLU A 370 -29.61 53.84 -12.16
CA GLU A 370 -30.91 53.66 -12.81
C GLU A 370 -31.60 54.99 -13.08
N GLU A 371 -31.95 55.71 -12.02
CA GLU A 371 -32.77 56.90 -12.12
C GLU A 371 -32.34 57.96 -11.09
N ILE A 372 -32.47 59.22 -11.48
CA ILE A 372 -32.40 60.36 -10.57
C ILE A 372 -33.71 61.13 -10.75
N ARG A 373 -34.51 61.21 -9.69
CA ARG A 373 -35.80 61.91 -9.74
C ARG A 373 -35.94 62.95 -8.63
N LEU A 374 -36.67 64.02 -8.96
CA LEU A 374 -37.05 65.05 -8.00
C LEU A 374 -38.45 64.75 -7.49
N VAL A 375 -38.56 64.47 -6.20
CA VAL A 375 -39.82 64.19 -5.53
C VAL A 375 -40.27 65.45 -4.80
N ASN A 376 -41.46 65.96 -5.17
CA ASN A 376 -42.09 67.04 -4.43
C ASN A 376 -42.85 66.43 -3.26
N VAL A 377 -42.51 66.81 -2.03
CA VAL A 377 -43.22 66.37 -0.84
C VAL A 377 -43.78 67.61 -0.15
N GLY A 378 -45.10 67.73 -0.16
CA GLY A 378 -45.85 68.80 0.51
C GLY A 378 -47.34 68.49 0.53
N ASP A 379 -48.04 69.00 1.55
CA ASP A 379 -49.49 69.02 1.57
C ASP A 379 -50.01 69.85 0.39
N GLU A 380 -50.93 69.30 -0.40
CA GLU A 380 -51.59 69.97 -1.54
C GLU A 380 -52.23 71.32 -1.13
N ASN A 381 -52.44 71.55 0.17
CA ASN A 381 -53.11 72.72 0.74
C ASN A 381 -52.16 73.86 1.16
N ASN A 382 -50.84 73.74 1.00
CA ASN A 382 -49.90 74.81 1.39
C ASN A 382 -48.74 74.98 0.38
N ALA A 383 -49.04 75.63 -0.74
CA ALA A 383 -48.13 75.85 -1.87
C ALA A 383 -46.81 76.59 -1.54
N ASN A 384 -46.69 77.17 -0.33
CA ASN A 384 -45.51 77.92 0.10
C ASN A 384 -44.42 77.08 0.79
N ILE A 385 -44.62 75.77 1.01
CA ILE A 385 -43.59 74.86 1.56
C ILE A 385 -43.58 73.57 0.75
N MET A 386 -43.21 73.65 -0.52
CA MET A 386 -42.84 72.45 -1.30
C MET A 386 -41.38 72.08 -1.01
N ASN A 387 -41.17 71.04 -0.20
CA ASN A 387 -39.84 70.45 -0.07
C ASN A 387 -39.56 69.60 -1.32
N LYS A 388 -38.45 69.87 -2.00
CA LYS A 388 -37.96 69.05 -3.12
C LYS A 388 -36.89 68.09 -2.62
N PHE A 389 -37.17 66.81 -2.70
CA PHE A 389 -36.20 65.74 -2.45
C PHE A 389 -35.58 65.26 -3.76
N CYS A 390 -34.32 64.85 -3.70
CA CYS A 390 -33.63 64.19 -4.80
C CYS A 390 -33.47 62.72 -4.42
N GLU A 391 -34.10 61.84 -5.18
CA GLU A 391 -33.97 60.40 -5.02
C GLU A 391 -33.05 59.85 -6.10
N VAL A 392 -32.12 59.00 -5.70
CA VAL A 392 -31.12 58.38 -6.59
C VAL A 392 -31.24 56.87 -6.44
N GLU A 393 -31.54 56.20 -7.55
CA GLU A 393 -31.69 54.74 -7.61
C GLU A 393 -30.54 54.12 -8.41
N TRP A 394 -30.02 52.97 -7.95
CA TRP A 394 -28.96 52.23 -8.62
C TRP A 394 -29.11 50.73 -8.44
N LYS A 395 -28.63 49.95 -9.41
CA LYS A 395 -28.44 48.50 -9.30
C LYS A 395 -27.07 48.15 -8.76
N PRO A 396 -26.95 46.96 -8.14
CA PRO A 396 -25.65 46.36 -7.85
C PRO A 396 -24.76 46.26 -9.09
N PRO A 397 -23.44 46.22 -8.93
CA PRO A 397 -22.53 46.09 -10.05
C PRO A 397 -22.72 44.76 -10.78
N LYS A 398 -22.41 44.76 -12.08
CA LYS A 398 -22.53 43.56 -12.94
C LYS A 398 -21.66 42.41 -12.44
N THR A 399 -20.46 42.72 -11.93
CA THR A 399 -19.64 41.75 -11.19
C THR A 399 -19.24 42.33 -9.84
N SER A 400 -19.65 41.67 -8.76
CA SER A 400 -19.33 42.09 -7.39
C SER A 400 -17.91 41.74 -6.97
N LYS A 401 -17.29 40.76 -7.64
CA LYS A 401 -15.93 40.24 -7.35
C LYS A 401 -15.70 39.93 -5.87
N GLY A 402 -16.77 39.61 -5.13
CA GLY A 402 -16.74 39.46 -3.68
C GLY A 402 -18.02 39.93 -3.01
N GLN A 403 -17.97 40.00 -1.69
CA GLN A 403 -19.07 40.53 -0.89
C GLN A 403 -19.02 42.06 -0.87
N ILE A 404 -20.06 42.69 -1.40
CA ILE A 404 -20.24 44.13 -1.25
C ILE A 404 -20.81 44.38 0.14
N THR A 405 -20.18 45.25 0.92
CA THR A 405 -20.65 45.58 2.28
C THR A 405 -21.24 46.98 2.36
N ARG A 406 -20.78 47.90 1.51
CA ARG A 406 -21.15 49.32 1.52
C ARG A 406 -21.07 49.93 0.12
N TYR A 407 -21.92 50.92 -0.11
CA TYR A 407 -21.81 51.90 -1.19
C TYR A 407 -21.47 53.26 -0.62
N TYR A 408 -20.67 54.03 -1.35
CA TYR A 408 -20.40 55.42 -1.06
C TYR A 408 -21.05 56.26 -2.16
N VAL A 409 -21.93 57.17 -1.78
CA VAL A 409 -22.72 57.99 -2.70
C VAL A 409 -22.40 59.45 -2.45
N GLN A 410 -22.03 60.18 -3.51
CA GLN A 410 -21.83 61.63 -3.48
C GLN A 410 -22.89 62.29 -4.34
N ILE A 411 -23.66 63.21 -3.76
CA ILE A 411 -24.69 63.98 -4.47
C ILE A 411 -24.30 65.46 -4.40
N SER A 412 -24.15 66.07 -5.57
CA SER A 412 -23.90 67.52 -5.71
C SER A 412 -24.93 68.12 -6.65
N GLY A 413 -25.55 69.23 -6.24
CA GLY A 413 -26.54 69.93 -7.05
C GLY A 413 -26.16 71.40 -7.26
N ARG A 414 -26.67 72.00 -8.34
CA ARG A 414 -26.55 73.44 -8.57
C ARG A 414 -27.95 74.03 -8.74
N MET A 415 -28.35 74.93 -7.86
CA MET A 415 -29.58 75.70 -8.04
C MET A 415 -29.38 76.73 -9.15
N ARG A 416 -30.10 76.60 -10.26
CA ARG A 416 -30.23 77.66 -11.27
C ARG A 416 -31.38 78.59 -10.87
N HIS A 417 -31.16 79.47 -9.90
CA HIS A 417 -32.00 80.66 -9.76
C HIS A 417 -31.13 81.86 -10.09
N ILE A 418 -31.27 82.39 -11.31
CA ILE A 418 -30.61 83.63 -11.70
C ILE A 418 -31.40 84.74 -11.01
N VAL A 419 -30.87 85.25 -9.89
CA VAL A 419 -31.25 86.56 -9.35
C VAL A 419 -30.00 87.42 -9.44
N SER A 420 -29.88 88.15 -10.55
CA SER A 420 -28.80 89.09 -10.91
C SER A 420 -27.43 88.48 -11.27
N GLU A 421 -26.80 89.07 -12.28
CA GLU A 421 -25.63 88.57 -13.03
C GLU A 421 -24.29 88.58 -12.28
N THR A 422 -24.24 88.88 -10.98
CA THR A 422 -22.97 89.16 -10.30
C THR A 422 -22.55 88.19 -9.20
N ASN A 423 -23.29 87.10 -8.93
CA ASN A 423 -22.88 86.11 -7.93
C ASN A 423 -23.14 84.67 -8.38
N LEU A 424 -22.11 84.03 -8.97
CA LEU A 424 -22.06 82.58 -9.11
C LEU A 424 -22.04 81.95 -7.71
N ARG A 425 -23.19 81.44 -7.25
CA ARG A 425 -23.25 80.69 -5.98
C ARG A 425 -22.53 79.35 -6.10
N MET A 426 -21.79 79.00 -5.05
CA MET A 426 -21.11 77.71 -4.85
C MET A 426 -22.10 76.52 -4.97
N ASP A 427 -21.56 75.35 -5.29
CA ASP A 427 -22.32 74.10 -5.33
C ASP A 427 -23.11 73.88 -4.03
N HIS A 428 -24.37 73.50 -4.18
CA HIS A 428 -25.24 73.19 -3.06
C HIS A 428 -25.19 71.69 -2.80
N TYR A 429 -24.72 71.32 -1.61
CA TYR A 429 -24.77 69.95 -1.12
C TYR A 429 -25.99 69.83 -0.20
N PRO A 430 -27.15 69.38 -0.71
CA PRO A 430 -28.36 69.28 0.10
C PRO A 430 -28.11 68.35 1.29
N GLN A 431 -28.63 68.72 2.45
CA GLN A 431 -28.61 67.84 3.62
C GLN A 431 -29.55 66.66 3.36
N GLY A 432 -29.01 65.44 3.37
CA GLY A 432 -29.81 64.23 3.24
C GLY A 432 -30.79 64.11 4.41
N LYS A 433 -32.08 63.98 4.08
CA LYS A 433 -33.13 63.61 5.01
C LYS A 433 -33.55 62.18 4.67
N ASP A 434 -33.57 61.32 5.69
CA ASP A 434 -34.00 59.92 5.65
C ASP A 434 -33.10 58.98 4.81
N GLY A 435 -32.83 57.80 5.39
CA GLY A 435 -31.64 56.99 5.14
C GLY A 435 -31.64 56.16 3.84
N CYS A 436 -30.60 55.35 3.67
CA CYS A 436 -30.53 54.42 2.54
C CYS A 436 -31.51 53.27 2.76
N SER A 437 -32.26 52.88 1.72
CA SER A 437 -33.19 51.74 1.74
C SER A 437 -32.99 50.84 0.51
N ASN A 438 -33.26 49.54 0.65
CA ASN A 438 -33.32 48.60 -0.47
C ASN A 438 -34.77 48.50 -0.94
N TYR A 439 -34.99 48.49 -2.26
CA TYR A 439 -36.33 48.54 -2.89
C TYR A 439 -37.26 47.34 -2.60
N GLU A 440 -36.86 46.41 -1.74
CA GLU A 440 -37.71 45.29 -1.32
C GLU A 440 -38.53 45.65 -0.07
N GLN A 441 -39.68 46.28 -0.32
CA GLN A 441 -40.86 46.32 0.57
C GLN A 441 -40.79 47.07 1.91
N ASP A 442 -39.78 47.89 2.19
CA ASP A 442 -39.70 48.55 3.50
C ASP A 442 -39.46 50.05 3.42
N SER A 443 -40.53 50.80 3.16
CA SER A 443 -40.56 52.27 3.23
C SER A 443 -40.43 52.81 4.67
N GLU A 444 -40.43 51.94 5.69
CA GLU A 444 -40.36 52.31 7.11
C GLU A 444 -38.99 52.04 7.76
N HIS A 445 -38.09 51.30 7.12
CA HIS A 445 -36.81 50.86 7.71
C HIS A 445 -35.59 51.51 7.03
N PHE A 446 -35.31 52.76 7.41
CA PHE A 446 -34.14 53.49 6.95
C PHE A 446 -32.90 53.15 7.81
N ILE A 447 -31.77 52.82 7.19
CA ILE A 447 -30.47 52.85 7.88
C ILE A 447 -29.87 54.24 7.73
N ASN A 448 -29.58 54.88 8.86
CA ASN A 448 -28.86 56.16 8.88
C ASN A 448 -27.48 55.98 8.22
N PRO A 449 -27.15 56.80 7.19
CA PRO A 449 -25.84 56.73 6.56
C PRO A 449 -24.76 57.10 7.58
N ASP A 450 -23.67 56.33 7.60
CA ASP A 450 -22.51 56.64 8.44
C ASP A 450 -21.86 57.93 7.90
N ARG A 451 -22.06 59.03 8.63
CA ARG A 451 -21.54 60.35 8.25
C ARG A 451 -20.07 60.41 8.65
N SER A 452 -19.17 60.13 7.70
CA SER A 452 -17.79 60.57 7.84
C SER A 452 -17.78 62.10 7.91
N LYS A 453 -17.37 62.66 9.05
CA LYS A 453 -17.32 64.11 9.32
C LYS A 453 -16.42 64.90 8.36
N THR A 454 -15.69 64.25 7.43
CA THR A 454 -14.62 64.88 6.67
C THR A 454 -14.79 64.93 5.16
N ASN A 455 -15.80 64.35 4.52
CA ASN A 455 -16.01 64.54 3.07
C ASN A 455 -17.47 64.27 2.68
N ASN A 456 -17.98 65.03 1.70
CA ASN A 456 -19.36 65.09 1.18
C ASN A 456 -19.96 63.77 0.63
N PHE A 457 -19.85 62.66 1.35
CA PHE A 457 -20.30 61.33 0.96
C PHE A 457 -21.30 60.75 1.96
N TYR A 458 -22.25 59.98 1.45
CA TYR A 458 -23.18 59.15 2.20
C TYR A 458 -22.75 57.69 2.09
N ALA A 459 -22.60 56.98 3.21
CA ALA A 459 -22.30 55.54 3.21
C ALA A 459 -23.58 54.72 3.41
N CYS A 460 -24.02 54.00 2.38
CA CYS A 460 -25.17 53.10 2.42
C CYS A 460 -24.71 51.65 2.62
N LYS A 461 -25.26 50.92 3.60
CA LYS A 461 -24.94 49.50 3.81
C LYS A 461 -25.59 48.64 2.72
N TYR A 462 -24.86 47.68 2.15
CA TYR A 462 -25.40 46.70 1.18
C TYR A 462 -25.77 45.38 1.87
N GLY A 463 -26.89 44.77 1.46
CA GLY A 463 -27.35 43.46 1.94
C GLY A 463 -28.80 43.48 2.45
N PRO A 464 -29.44 42.30 2.65
CA PRO A 464 -30.82 42.22 3.12
C PRO A 464 -30.91 42.93 4.48
N LEU A 465 -31.83 43.89 4.59
CA LEU A 465 -32.10 44.67 5.80
C LEU A 465 -32.95 43.85 6.78
N LYS A 466 -32.54 42.59 7.04
CA LYS A 466 -33.08 41.79 8.13
C LYS A 466 -31.95 41.24 8.98
N VAL A 467 -32.04 41.53 10.27
CA VAL A 467 -31.39 40.78 11.35
C VAL A 467 -32.05 39.42 11.44
#